data_AF-A0A1R2AZI1-F1
#
_entry.id   AF-A0A1R2AZI1-F1
#
_cell.length_a   1.000
_cell.length_b   1.000
_cell.length_c   1.000
_cell.angle_alpha   90.00
_cell.angle_beta   90.00
_cell.angle_gamma   90.00
#
_symmetry.space_group_name_H-M   'P 1'
#
loop_
_entity.id
_entity.type
_entity.pdbx_description
1 polymer ?
#
loop_
_entity_poly.entity_id
_entity_poly.type
_entity_poly.pdbx_seq_one_letter_code
_entity_poly.pdbx_strand_id
1 'polypeptide(L)'
;MGSCVAKQGLSPGVKKLVVDIFKEIDTDGSKSIDIHETLKFWHDNFAKINTRAIFEAVDIDKNEKIDEKEWIAFWTKVKKSGHSENDIKDELLNLRNRGSWVQFKGIRSMNSKKLD
;
A
#
# COMPACT_ATOMS: atom_id res chain seq x y z
N MET A 1 12.33 -26.09 -18.53
CA MET A 1 11.86 -25.87 -17.15
C MET A 1 12.88 -25.03 -16.42
N GLY A 2 12.50 -23.89 -15.85
CA GLY A 2 13.42 -23.07 -15.05
C GLY A 2 13.29 -21.59 -15.34
N SER A 3 12.19 -20.97 -14.91
CA SER A 3 12.18 -19.52 -14.68
C SER A 3 11.94 -19.30 -13.19
N CYS A 4 13.03 -19.45 -12.43
CA CYS A 4 13.11 -19.04 -11.04
C CYS A 4 13.19 -17.51 -11.00
N VAL A 5 12.06 -16.84 -11.23
CA VAL A 5 11.90 -15.43 -10.87
C VAL A 5 12.04 -15.36 -9.35
N ALA A 6 13.17 -14.80 -8.91
CA ALA A 6 13.55 -14.65 -7.53
C ALA A 6 12.36 -14.22 -6.66
N LYS A 7 12.05 -15.03 -5.65
CA LYS A 7 11.04 -14.79 -4.59
C LYS A 7 11.44 -13.62 -3.68
N GLN A 8 11.74 -12.45 -4.23
CA GLN A 8 11.98 -11.22 -3.45
C GLN A 8 10.66 -10.51 -3.10
N GLY A 9 9.65 -11.31 -2.74
CA GLY A 9 8.31 -10.85 -2.39
C GLY A 9 8.05 -10.91 -0.88
N LEU A 10 6.96 -10.30 -0.46
CA LEU A 10 6.38 -10.47 0.87
C LEU A 10 6.09 -11.96 1.14
N SER A 11 6.29 -12.40 2.38
CA SER A 11 5.91 -13.74 2.80
C SER A 11 4.40 -13.96 2.60
N PRO A 12 3.95 -15.20 2.36
CA PRO A 12 2.54 -15.51 2.08
C PRO A 12 1.57 -14.95 3.13
N GLY A 13 1.97 -14.98 4.42
CA GLY A 13 1.16 -14.44 5.50
C GLY A 13 0.98 -12.91 5.44
N VAL A 14 2.06 -12.17 5.14
CA VAL A 14 2.00 -10.71 4.99
C VAL A 14 1.21 -10.34 3.74
N LYS A 15 1.49 -11.01 2.62
CA LYS A 15 0.76 -10.79 1.37
C LYS A 15 -0.74 -11.01 1.54
N LYS A 16 -1.14 -12.03 2.31
CA LYS A 16 -2.54 -12.28 2.62
C LYS A 16 -3.16 -11.11 3.39
N LEU A 17 -2.49 -10.57 4.41
CA LEU A 17 -2.96 -9.39 5.16
C LEU A 17 -3.08 -8.15 4.26
N VAL A 18 -2.07 -7.89 3.42
CA VAL A 18 -2.08 -6.79 2.45
C VAL A 18 -3.32 -6.86 1.56
N VAL A 19 -3.65 -8.05 1.03
CA VAL A 19 -4.83 -8.26 0.17
C VAL A 19 -6.13 -8.22 0.97
N ASP A 20 -6.14 -8.70 2.22
CA ASP A 20 -7.32 -8.65 3.11
C ASP A 20 -7.72 -7.19 3.36
N ILE A 21 -6.76 -6.35 3.74
CA ILE A 21 -6.97 -4.92 3.99
C ILE A 21 -7.39 -4.19 2.71
N PHE A 22 -6.77 -4.53 1.58
CA PHE A 22 -7.16 -3.97 0.30
C PHE A 22 -8.66 -4.20 0.01
N LYS A 23 -9.15 -5.43 0.25
CA LYS A 23 -10.56 -5.79 0.08
C LYS A 23 -11.48 -5.16 1.12
N GLU A 24 -10.99 -4.88 2.32
CA GLU A 24 -11.78 -4.16 3.33
C GLU A 24 -12.00 -2.69 2.96
N ILE A 25 -11.04 -2.09 2.23
CA ILE A 25 -11.16 -0.73 1.72
C ILE A 25 -11.97 -0.71 0.42
N ASP A 26 -11.72 -1.64 -0.51
CA ASP A 26 -12.45 -1.84 -1.77
C ASP A 26 -13.84 -2.44 -1.52
N THR A 27 -14.76 -1.59 -1.07
CA THR A 27 -16.14 -1.97 -0.77
C THR A 27 -16.98 -2.24 -2.01
N ASP A 28 -16.60 -1.68 -3.16
CA ASP A 28 -17.30 -1.89 -4.43
C ASP A 28 -16.84 -3.18 -5.15
N GLY A 29 -15.70 -3.76 -4.74
CA GLY A 29 -15.11 -4.94 -5.35
C GLY A 29 -14.53 -4.66 -6.73
N SER A 30 -14.18 -3.40 -6.99
CA SER A 30 -13.66 -2.90 -8.26
C SER A 30 -12.21 -3.34 -8.52
N LYS A 31 -11.57 -3.93 -7.51
CA LYS A 31 -10.14 -4.31 -7.47
C LYS A 31 -9.20 -3.10 -7.55
N SER A 32 -9.73 -1.91 -7.30
CA SER A 32 -9.02 -0.65 -7.20
C SER A 32 -9.56 0.08 -5.97
N ILE A 33 -8.69 0.77 -5.24
CA ILE A 33 -9.13 1.62 -4.14
C ILE A 33 -9.28 3.03 -4.67
N ASP A 34 -10.51 3.55 -4.61
CA ASP A 34 -10.81 4.93 -4.97
C ASP A 34 -10.68 5.90 -3.77
N ILE A 35 -10.48 7.18 -4.06
CA ILE A 35 -10.45 8.25 -3.04
C ILE A 35 -11.72 8.20 -2.16
N HIS A 36 -12.88 7.93 -2.75
CA HIS A 36 -14.14 7.88 -2.02
C HIS A 36 -14.21 6.70 -1.05
N GLU A 37 -13.60 5.58 -1.39
CA GLU A 37 -13.57 4.38 -0.56
C GLU A 37 -12.65 4.57 0.65
N THR A 38 -11.46 5.13 0.43
CA THR A 38 -10.57 5.49 1.54
C THR A 38 -11.20 6.52 2.48
N LEU A 39 -11.90 7.52 1.95
CA LEU A 39 -12.62 8.50 2.77
C LEU A 39 -13.71 7.83 3.64
N LYS A 40 -14.46 6.89 3.07
CA LYS A 40 -15.46 6.10 3.80
C LYS A 40 -14.81 5.18 4.84
N PHE A 41 -13.65 4.59 4.52
CA PHE A 41 -12.93 3.68 5.41
C PHE A 41 -12.46 4.38 6.69
N TRP A 42 -11.84 5.56 6.57
CA TRP A 42 -11.38 6.32 7.74
C TRP A 42 -12.51 7.08 8.43
N HIS A 43 -13.53 7.56 7.72
CA HIS A 43 -14.73 8.27 8.23
C HIS A 43 -14.48 9.44 9.21
N ASP A 44 -13.23 9.83 9.42
CA ASP A 44 -12.79 10.79 10.44
C ASP A 44 -12.32 12.11 9.83
N ASN A 45 -12.06 13.12 10.67
CA ASN A 45 -11.53 14.41 10.21
C ASN A 45 -10.18 14.26 9.47
N PHE A 46 -9.44 13.20 9.82
CA PHE A 46 -8.16 12.85 9.22
C PHE A 46 -8.28 11.98 7.97
N ALA A 47 -9.49 11.55 7.59
CA ALA A 47 -9.69 10.71 6.42
C ALA A 47 -9.08 11.34 5.16
N LYS A 48 -9.30 12.64 4.93
CA LYS A 48 -8.72 13.35 3.78
C LYS A 48 -7.18 13.36 3.79
N ILE A 49 -6.58 13.49 4.97
CA ILE A 49 -5.12 13.54 5.12
C ILE A 49 -4.54 12.14 4.90
N ASN A 50 -5.16 11.12 5.50
CA ASN A 50 -4.76 9.72 5.35
C ASN A 50 -4.93 9.24 3.89
N THR A 51 -6.08 9.53 3.28
CA THR A 51 -6.35 9.31 1.86
C THR A 51 -5.24 9.97 1.04
N ARG A 52 -5.03 11.28 1.15
CA ARG A 52 -4.00 11.93 0.35
C ARG A 52 -2.61 11.31 0.55
N ALA A 53 -2.24 11.01 1.79
CA ALA A 53 -0.92 10.43 2.11
C ALA A 53 -0.74 9.00 1.56
N ILE A 54 -1.81 8.18 1.53
CA ILE A 54 -1.75 6.82 0.97
C ILE A 54 -1.62 6.87 -0.55
N PHE A 55 -2.38 7.75 -1.21
CA PHE A 55 -2.28 7.96 -2.65
C PHE A 55 -0.88 8.47 -3.02
N GLU A 56 -0.36 9.52 -2.36
CA GLU A 56 0.99 10.03 -2.66
C GLU A 56 2.12 9.00 -2.43
N ALA A 57 1.90 8.00 -1.58
CA ALA A 57 2.87 6.96 -1.29
C ALA A 57 2.76 5.74 -2.22
N VAL A 58 1.53 5.34 -2.58
CA VAL A 58 1.24 4.08 -3.27
C VAL A 58 0.86 4.27 -4.74
N ASP A 59 0.13 5.33 -5.09
CA ASP A 59 -0.28 5.65 -6.46
C ASP A 59 0.95 6.11 -7.25
N ILE A 60 1.52 5.20 -8.04
CA ILE A 60 2.75 5.43 -8.79
C ILE A 60 2.43 6.16 -10.09
N ASP A 61 1.32 5.82 -10.73
CA ASP A 61 0.94 6.39 -12.02
C ASP A 61 0.07 7.66 -11.92
N LYS A 62 -0.31 8.04 -10.69
CA LYS A 62 -1.10 9.24 -10.36
C LYS A 62 -2.46 9.25 -11.05
N ASN A 63 -3.10 8.09 -11.10
CA ASN A 63 -4.45 7.94 -11.68
C ASN A 63 -5.57 8.14 -10.64
N GLU A 64 -5.23 8.56 -9.42
CA GLU A 64 -6.19 8.78 -8.33
C GLU A 64 -6.95 7.49 -7.94
N LYS A 65 -6.38 6.33 -8.29
CA LYS A 65 -6.80 4.99 -7.90
C LYS A 65 -5.57 4.22 -7.41
N ILE A 66 -5.78 3.20 -6.59
CA ILE A 66 -4.69 2.30 -6.18
C ILE A 66 -5.07 0.89 -6.59
N ASP A 67 -4.34 0.32 -7.54
CA ASP A 67 -4.54 -1.07 -7.94
C ASP A 67 -3.97 -2.06 -6.92
N GLU A 68 -4.52 -3.28 -6.87
CA GLU A 68 -3.99 -4.37 -6.03
C GLU A 68 -2.48 -4.60 -6.30
N LYS A 69 -2.05 -4.42 -7.55
CA LYS A 69 -0.65 -4.58 -7.96
C LYS A 69 0.25 -3.50 -7.36
N GLU A 70 -0.18 -2.24 -7.39
CA GLU A 70 0.56 -1.12 -6.82
C GLU A 70 0.63 -1.23 -5.30
N TRP A 71 -0.48 -1.62 -4.68
CA TRP A 71 -0.57 -1.89 -3.25
C TRP A 71 0.45 -2.96 -2.81
N ILE A 72 0.49 -4.12 -3.47
CA ILE A 72 1.46 -5.18 -3.16
C ILE A 72 2.90 -4.72 -3.48
N ALA A 73 3.09 -3.97 -4.57
CA ALA A 73 4.40 -3.46 -4.95
C ALA A 73 4.96 -2.49 -3.91
N PHE A 74 4.13 -1.62 -3.34
CA PHE A 74 4.51 -0.71 -2.27
C PHE A 74 5.02 -1.45 -1.05
N TRP A 75 4.25 -2.40 -0.51
CA TRP A 75 4.67 -3.19 0.65
C TRP A 75 5.94 -4.01 0.37
N THR A 76 6.10 -4.48 -0.86
CA THR A 76 7.33 -5.14 -1.29
C THR A 76 8.52 -4.16 -1.27
N LYS A 77 8.32 -2.89 -1.66
CA LYS A 77 9.33 -1.84 -1.52
C LYS A 77 9.62 -1.52 -0.04
N VAL A 78 8.62 -1.52 0.84
CA VAL A 78 8.81 -1.31 2.29
C VAL A 78 9.73 -2.37 2.86
N LYS A 79 9.48 -3.63 2.52
CA LYS A 79 10.37 -4.74 2.88
C LYS A 79 11.78 -4.55 2.32
N LYS A 80 11.91 -4.14 1.05
CA LYS A 80 13.21 -3.87 0.42
C LYS A 80 13.96 -2.67 1.00
N SER A 81 13.23 -1.71 1.58
CA SER A 81 13.81 -0.54 2.25
C SER A 81 14.50 -0.89 3.58
N GLY A 82 14.34 -2.12 4.07
CA GLY A 82 14.96 -2.61 5.31
C GLY A 82 13.98 -2.80 6.46
N HIS A 83 12.68 -2.64 6.24
CA HIS A 83 11.67 -2.95 7.25
C HIS A 83 11.45 -4.47 7.34
N SER A 84 11.36 -4.98 8.58
CA SER A 84 11.06 -6.38 8.83
C SER A 84 9.61 -6.70 8.50
N GLU A 85 9.34 -7.98 8.23
CA GLU A 85 7.97 -8.42 7.97
C GLU A 85 7.05 -8.25 9.19
N ASN A 86 7.59 -8.28 10.41
CA ASN A 86 6.81 -8.03 11.62
C ASN A 86 6.40 -6.56 11.74
N ASP A 87 7.32 -5.61 11.52
CA ASP A 87 6.97 -4.18 11.44
C ASP A 87 5.88 -3.95 10.39
N ILE A 88 6.06 -4.49 9.18
CA ILE A 88 5.07 -4.36 8.11
C ILE A 88 3.70 -4.91 8.53
N LYS A 89 3.65 -6.05 9.22
CA LYS A 89 2.39 -6.61 9.73
C LYS A 89 1.75 -5.73 10.77
N ASP A 90 2.52 -5.17 11.69
CA ASP A 90 2.01 -4.30 12.75
C ASP A 90 1.39 -3.03 12.14
N GLU A 91 2.09 -2.43 11.18
CA GLU A 91 1.61 -1.28 10.41
C GLU A 91 0.33 -1.61 9.62
N LEU A 92 0.28 -2.78 8.99
CA LEU A 92 -0.93 -3.27 8.30
C LEU A 92 -2.10 -3.47 9.27
N LEU A 93 -1.85 -4.01 10.46
CA LEU A 93 -2.90 -4.19 11.48
C LEU A 93 -3.40 -2.86 12.02
N ASN A 94 -2.51 -1.89 12.24
CA ASN A 94 -2.88 -0.53 12.60
C ASN A 94 -3.75 0.10 11.50
N LEU A 95 -3.36 -0.08 10.23
CA LEU A 95 -4.13 0.40 9.09
C LEU A 95 -5.53 -0.23 9.03
N ARG A 96 -5.59 -1.56 9.21
CA ARG A 96 -6.85 -2.33 9.28
C ARG A 96 -7.79 -1.79 10.36
N ASN A 97 -7.22 -1.41 11.50
CA ASN A 97 -7.98 -0.83 12.62
C ASN A 97 -8.35 0.65 12.39
N ARG A 98 -8.31 1.13 11.13
CA ARG A 98 -8.55 2.52 10.73
C ARG A 98 -7.59 3.52 11.40
N GLY A 99 -6.41 3.05 11.79
CA GLY A 99 -5.32 3.87 12.29
C GLY A 99 -4.79 4.82 11.21
N SER A 100 -4.06 5.86 11.61
CA SER A 100 -3.51 6.82 10.65
C SER A 100 -2.46 6.19 9.72
N TRP A 101 -2.40 6.67 8.48
CA TRP A 101 -1.39 6.22 7.53
C TRP A 101 0.01 6.67 7.97
N VAL A 102 0.96 5.74 7.95
CA VAL A 102 2.36 6.02 8.30
C VAL A 102 3.18 6.20 7.03
N GLN A 103 3.81 7.37 6.89
CA GLN A 103 4.74 7.64 5.82
C GLN A 103 6.08 6.93 6.08
N PHE A 104 6.39 5.89 5.31
CA PHE A 104 7.66 5.18 5.41
C PHE A 104 8.82 6.04 4.88
N LYS A 105 9.61 6.60 5.81
CA LYS A 105 10.83 7.37 5.49
C LYS A 105 11.86 6.45 4.81
N GLY A 106 12.16 6.70 3.54
CA GLY A 106 13.10 5.90 2.75
C GLY A 106 12.49 5.38 1.44
N ILE A 107 11.17 5.23 1.41
CA ILE A 107 10.42 5.13 0.15
C ILE A 107 10.19 6.55 -0.35
N ARG A 108 11.23 7.15 -0.95
CA ARG A 108 11.00 8.33 -1.77
C ARG A 108 10.09 7.91 -2.91
N SER A 109 8.95 8.59 -3.04
CA SER A 109 8.11 8.56 -4.23
C SER A 109 9.03 8.59 -5.45
N MET A 110 9.05 7.51 -6.23
CA MET A 110 9.91 7.40 -7.41
C MET A 110 9.30 8.29 -8.49
N ASN A 111 9.51 9.60 -8.37
CA ASN A 111 9.67 10.46 -9.53
C ASN A 111 11.10 10.99 -9.62
N SER A 112 12.07 10.13 -9.34
CA SER A 112 13.42 10.29 -9.86
C SER A 112 13.52 9.64 -11.24
N LYS A 113 12.67 10.06 -12.19
CA LYS A 113 13.14 10.14 -13.58
C LYS A 113 14.07 11.35 -13.66
N LYS A 114 15.30 11.14 -13.21
CA LYS A 114 16.44 11.78 -13.85
C LYS A 114 16.79 10.83 -14.98
N LEU A 115 16.31 11.13 -16.18
CA LEU A 115 16.87 10.57 -17.40
C LEU A 115 17.16 11.76 -18.29
N ASP A 116 18.43 12.15 -18.25
CA ASP A 116 19.19 13.13 -19.04
C ASP A 116 18.48 14.41 -19.51
#